data_AF-A0A6M1M9X8-F1
#
_entry.id   AF-A0A6M1M9X8-F1
#
_cell.length_a   1.000
_cell.length_b   1.000
_cell.length_c   1.000
_cell.angle_alpha   90.00
_cell.angle_beta   90.00
_cell.angle_gamma   90.00
#
_symmetry.space_group_name_H-M   'P 1'
#
loop_
_entity.id
_entity.type
_entity.pdbx_description
1 polymer ?
#
loop_
_entity_poly.entity_id
_entity_poly.type
_entity_poly.pdbx_seq_one_letter_code
_entity_poly.pdbx_strand_id
1 'polypeptide(L)'
;MPTDLPSRRQYSQAYGLSTLRVAINGLRLRLLGWRIEQALEERDHIKFLRYLNAWAELHRRASEGSGPGAFPSATETSATEGRNLFCDRARDIVSKIAREERRLARIVGRLKLARLRGSRRDYERSYAVGQKSYDRTLRLWQHISLSFQSRR
;
A
#
# COMPACT_ATOMS: atom_id res chain seq x y z
N MET A 1 -53.84 -25.61 -26.64
CA MET A 1 -52.37 -25.49 -26.50
C MET A 1 -52.09 -24.59 -25.31
N PRO A 2 -51.69 -25.10 -24.13
CA PRO A 2 -51.30 -24.23 -23.04
C PRO A 2 -49.83 -23.86 -23.18
N THR A 3 -49.57 -22.57 -23.14
CA THR A 3 -48.29 -21.88 -23.27
C THR A 3 -47.34 -22.27 -22.14
N ASP A 4 -46.13 -22.71 -22.49
CA ASP A 4 -45.02 -22.89 -21.56
C ASP A 4 -44.74 -21.59 -20.80
N LEU A 5 -44.95 -21.59 -19.49
CA LEU A 5 -44.47 -20.54 -18.61
C LEU A 5 -42.93 -20.51 -18.66
N PRO A 6 -42.28 -19.33 -18.73
CA PRO A 6 -40.83 -19.28 -18.71
C PRO A 6 -40.35 -19.84 -17.36
N SER A 7 -39.53 -20.89 -17.45
CA SER A 7 -38.82 -21.48 -16.33
C SER A 7 -38.14 -20.37 -15.52
N ARG A 8 -38.66 -20.14 -14.32
CA ARG A 8 -38.11 -19.24 -13.31
C ARG A 8 -36.63 -19.61 -13.17
N ARG A 9 -35.72 -18.80 -13.71
CA ARG A 9 -34.26 -18.99 -13.53
C ARG A 9 -34.00 -19.10 -12.03
N GLN A 10 -33.83 -20.32 -11.54
CA GLN A 10 -33.41 -20.56 -10.17
C GLN A 10 -31.95 -20.13 -10.12
N TYR A 11 -31.72 -18.88 -9.72
CA TYR A 11 -30.39 -18.48 -9.28
C TYR A 11 -30.01 -19.42 -8.14
N SER A 12 -29.04 -20.29 -8.38
CA SER A 12 -28.56 -21.23 -7.37
C SER A 12 -28.09 -20.44 -6.14
N GLN A 13 -28.31 -20.96 -4.94
CA GLN A 13 -27.86 -20.34 -3.69
C GLN A 13 -26.34 -20.03 -3.71
N ALA A 14 -25.58 -20.82 -4.47
CA ALA A 14 -24.17 -20.60 -4.77
C ALA A 14 -23.91 -19.27 -5.52
N TYR A 15 -24.77 -18.86 -6.45
CA TYR A 15 -24.67 -17.58 -7.16
C TYR A 15 -24.86 -16.38 -6.21
N GLY A 16 -25.87 -16.43 -5.33
CA GLY A 16 -26.10 -15.39 -4.32
C GLY A 16 -24.93 -15.24 -3.34
N LEU A 17 -24.39 -16.36 -2.84
CA LEU A 17 -23.24 -16.36 -1.94
C LEU A 17 -21.95 -15.84 -2.61
N SER A 18 -21.72 -16.19 -3.88
CA SER A 18 -20.57 -15.70 -4.64
C SER A 18 -20.63 -14.19 -4.88
N THR A 19 -21.81 -13.66 -5.21
CA THR A 19 -22.04 -12.23 -5.43
C THR A 19 -21.82 -11.41 -4.15
N LEU A 20 -22.33 -11.90 -3.01
CA LEU A 20 -22.09 -11.28 -1.71
C LEU A 20 -20.60 -11.29 -1.33
N ARG A 21 -19.89 -12.39 -1.61
CA ARG A 21 -18.45 -12.49 -1.35
C ARG A 21 -17.65 -11.47 -2.18
N VAL A 22 -17.99 -11.28 -3.45
CA VAL A 22 -17.39 -10.24 -4.31
C VAL A 22 -17.65 -8.85 -3.76
N ALA A 23 -18.90 -8.54 -3.37
CA ALA A 23 -19.25 -7.24 -2.80
C ALA A 23 -18.50 -6.94 -1.50
N ILE A 24 -18.42 -7.92 -0.58
CA ILE A 24 -17.67 -7.79 0.68
C ILE A 24 -16.18 -7.56 0.42
N ASN A 25 -15.58 -8.31 -0.51
CA ASN A 25 -14.18 -8.12 -0.88
C ASN A 25 -13.94 -6.73 -1.48
N GLY A 26 -14.85 -6.25 -2.34
CA GLY A 26 -14.81 -4.89 -2.89
C GLY A 26 -14.85 -3.80 -1.81
N LEU A 27 -15.73 -3.93 -0.81
CA LEU A 27 -15.80 -3.01 0.33
C LEU A 27 -14.51 -3.03 1.16
N ARG A 28 -13.98 -4.22 1.46
CA ARG A 28 -12.73 -4.38 2.21
C ARG A 28 -11.53 -3.77 1.47
N LEU A 29 -11.46 -3.93 0.15
CA LEU A 29 -10.42 -3.33 -0.68
C LEU A 29 -10.51 -1.80 -0.67
N ARG A 30 -11.71 -1.22 -0.76
CA ARG A 30 -11.91 0.23 -0.65
C ARG A 30 -11.49 0.76 0.72
N LEU A 31 -11.88 0.08 1.80
CA LEU A 31 -11.50 0.45 3.16
C LEU A 31 -9.97 0.40 3.35
N LEU A 32 -9.31 -0.64 2.84
CA LEU A 32 -7.85 -0.75 2.88
C LEU A 32 -7.17 0.32 2.04
N GLY A 33 -7.70 0.65 0.86
CA GLY A 33 -7.24 1.77 0.04
C GLY A 33 -7.29 3.10 0.81
N TRP A 34 -8.41 3.38 1.47
CA TRP A 34 -8.55 4.56 2.32
C TRP A 34 -7.56 4.56 3.51
N ARG A 35 -7.35 3.41 4.17
CA ARG A 35 -6.34 3.29 5.25
C ARG A 35 -4.91 3.50 4.75
N ILE A 36 -4.61 3.10 3.51
CA ILE A 36 -3.31 3.36 2.86
C ILE A 36 -3.13 4.87 2.62
N GLU A 37 -4.17 5.57 2.17
CA GLU A 37 -4.17 7.04 2.01
C GLU A 37 -3.87 7.73 3.34
N GLN A 38 -4.59 7.34 4.41
CA GLN A 38 -4.36 7.88 5.75
C GLN A 38 -2.92 7.62 6.24
N ALA A 39 -2.37 6.42 6.01
CA ALA A 39 -1.00 6.13 6.40
C ALA A 39 0.04 6.92 5.59
N LEU A 40 -0.27 7.28 4.33
CA LEU A 40 0.56 8.17 3.52
C LEU A 40 0.53 9.61 4.02
N GLU A 41 -0.65 10.11 4.40
CA GLU A 41 -0.83 11.43 4.99
C GLU A 41 -0.09 11.55 6.32
N GLU A 42 -0.22 10.53 7.19
CA GLU A 42 0.49 10.43 8.47
C GLU A 42 2.00 10.18 8.32
N ARG A 43 2.47 9.79 7.13
CA ARG A 43 3.85 9.34 6.85
C ARG A 43 4.31 8.23 7.81
N ASP A 44 3.38 7.34 8.17
CA ASP A 44 3.65 6.19 9.04
C ASP A 44 3.99 4.98 8.17
N HIS A 45 5.30 4.73 8.00
CA HIS A 45 5.78 3.65 7.15
C HIS A 45 5.40 2.25 7.66
N ILE A 46 5.15 2.09 8.97
CA ILE A 46 4.76 0.83 9.59
C ILE A 46 3.29 0.53 9.25
N LYS A 47 2.39 1.49 9.52
CA LYS A 47 0.97 1.36 9.16
C LYS A 47 0.80 1.19 7.66
N PHE A 48 1.52 1.98 6.87
CA PHE A 48 1.48 1.91 5.41
C PHE A 48 1.84 0.51 4.90
N LEU A 49 2.97 -0.05 5.35
CA LEU A 49 3.39 -1.40 4.98
C LEU A 49 2.37 -2.46 5.38
N ARG A 50 1.81 -2.35 6.60
CA ARG A 50 0.78 -3.27 7.11
C ARG A 50 -0.46 -3.27 6.22
N TYR A 51 -0.99 -2.09 5.90
CA TYR A 51 -2.20 -1.97 5.07
C TYR A 51 -1.93 -2.37 3.62
N LEU A 52 -0.76 -2.06 3.08
CA LEU A 52 -0.36 -2.46 1.74
C LEU A 52 -0.23 -3.98 1.60
N ASN A 53 0.34 -4.65 2.59
CA ASN A 53 0.40 -6.13 2.61
C ASN A 53 -0.99 -6.76 2.74
N ALA A 54 -1.85 -6.21 3.60
CA ALA A 54 -3.24 -6.69 3.74
C ALA A 54 -4.05 -6.50 2.45
N TRP A 55 -3.82 -5.39 1.75
CA TRP A 55 -4.47 -5.08 0.48
C TRP A 55 -4.00 -6.03 -0.64
N ALA A 56 -2.69 -6.27 -0.76
CA ALA A 56 -2.14 -7.22 -1.71
C ALA A 56 -2.65 -8.66 -1.46
N GLU A 57 -2.68 -9.09 -0.20
CA GLU A 57 -3.14 -10.43 0.18
C GLU A 57 -4.64 -10.61 -0.06
N LEU A 58 -5.45 -9.58 0.19
CA LEU A 58 -6.88 -9.62 -0.11
C LEU A 58 -7.15 -9.72 -1.62
N HIS A 59 -6.36 -9.00 -2.43
CA HIS A 59 -6.41 -9.12 -3.89
C HIS A 59 -6.06 -10.53 -4.36
N ARG A 60 -4.96 -11.12 -3.85
CA ARG A 60 -4.53 -12.49 -4.18
C ARG A 60 -5.61 -13.52 -3.84
N ARG A 61 -6.22 -13.43 -2.66
CA ARG A 61 -7.31 -14.33 -2.25
C ARG A 61 -8.58 -14.14 -3.06
N ALA A 62 -8.88 -12.90 -3.47
CA ALA A 62 -10.03 -12.61 -4.33
C ALA A 62 -9.85 -13.21 -5.73
N SER A 63 -8.64 -13.21 -6.29
CA SER A 63 -8.32 -13.84 -7.59
C SER A 63 -8.24 -15.37 -7.53
N GLU A 64 -7.81 -15.95 -6.41
CA GLU A 64 -7.79 -17.41 -6.24
C GLU A 64 -9.17 -18.00 -5.92
N GLY A 65 -10.06 -17.20 -5.31
CA GLY A 65 -11.41 -17.62 -4.95
C GLY A 65 -12.45 -17.56 -6.07
N SER A 66 -12.11 -16.99 -7.24
CA SER A 66 -12.88 -17.09 -8.46
C SER A 66 -12.62 -18.46 -9.10
N GLY A 67 -13.61 -19.37 -9.02
CA GLY A 67 -13.46 -20.79 -9.39
C GLY A 67 -13.01 -21.06 -10.84
N PRO A 68 -12.78 -22.34 -11.19
CA PRO A 68 -12.03 -22.80 -12.39
C PRO A 68 -12.67 -22.47 -13.77
N GLY A 69 -13.68 -21.62 -13.83
CA GLY A 69 -14.31 -21.14 -15.07
C GLY A 69 -14.30 -19.63 -15.26
N ALA A 70 -13.79 -18.86 -14.29
CA ALA A 70 -13.61 -17.43 -14.44
C ALA A 70 -12.20 -17.18 -15.01
N PHE A 71 -12.06 -17.24 -16.33
CA PHE A 71 -10.84 -16.75 -16.97
C PHE A 71 -10.72 -15.25 -16.67
N PRO A 72 -9.69 -14.80 -15.94
CA PRO A 72 -9.47 -13.37 -15.78
C PRO A 72 -9.29 -12.77 -17.17
N SER A 73 -10.03 -11.70 -17.46
CA SER A 73 -9.84 -10.99 -18.72
C SER A 73 -8.40 -10.48 -18.81
N ALA A 74 -7.83 -10.31 -20.01
CA ALA A 74 -6.47 -9.77 -20.19
C ALA A 74 -6.27 -8.41 -19.47
N THR A 75 -7.36 -7.65 -19.30
CA THR A 75 -7.42 -6.40 -18.54
C THR A 75 -7.26 -6.62 -17.02
N GLU A 76 -7.82 -7.70 -16.47
CA GLU A 76 -7.69 -8.04 -15.05
C GLU A 76 -6.31 -8.60 -14.71
N THR A 77 -5.70 -9.37 -15.61
CA THR A 77 -4.34 -9.90 -15.44
C THR A 77 -3.31 -8.77 -15.42
N SER A 78 -3.38 -7.87 -16.40
CA SER A 78 -2.49 -6.70 -16.47
C SER A 78 -2.68 -5.72 -15.30
N ALA A 79 -3.92 -5.54 -14.83
CA ALA A 79 -4.20 -4.77 -13.62
C ALA A 79 -3.62 -5.44 -12.36
N THR A 80 -3.64 -6.77 -12.27
CA THR A 80 -3.10 -7.52 -11.12
C THR A 80 -1.58 -7.47 -11.09
N GLU A 81 -0.91 -7.68 -12.23
CA GLU A 81 0.54 -7.52 -12.37
C GLU A 81 0.99 -6.10 -12.05
N GLY A 82 0.28 -5.10 -12.59
CA GLY A 82 0.54 -3.70 -12.30
C GLY A 82 0.50 -3.40 -10.80
N ARG A 83 -0.47 -3.97 -10.07
CA ARG A 83 -0.62 -3.79 -8.60
C ARG A 83 0.50 -4.47 -7.82
N ASN A 84 0.89 -5.69 -8.21
CA ASN A 84 2.01 -6.38 -7.57
C ASN A 84 3.32 -5.57 -7.71
N LEU A 85 3.60 -5.07 -8.92
CA LEU A 85 4.75 -4.19 -9.17
C LEU A 85 4.71 -2.90 -8.33
N PHE A 86 3.52 -2.33 -8.10
CA PHE A 86 3.38 -1.19 -7.19
C PHE A 86 3.73 -1.57 -5.76
N CYS A 87 3.16 -2.67 -5.26
CA CYS A 87 3.39 -3.12 -3.90
C CYS A 87 4.88 -3.39 -3.64
N ASP A 88 5.59 -4.02 -4.58
CA ASP A 88 7.02 -4.30 -4.45
C ASP A 88 7.86 -3.02 -4.45
N ARG A 89 7.58 -2.09 -5.39
CA ARG A 89 8.25 -0.78 -5.40
C ARG A 89 7.97 0.00 -4.10
N ALA A 90 6.74 -0.05 -3.59
CA ALA A 90 6.37 0.61 -2.36
C ALA A 90 7.13 0.02 -1.16
N ARG A 91 7.27 -1.31 -1.07
CA ARG A 91 8.07 -2.00 -0.03
C ARG A 91 9.54 -1.60 -0.10
N ASP A 92 10.11 -1.48 -1.29
CA ASP A 92 11.49 -1.03 -1.47
C ASP A 92 11.69 0.41 -1.01
N ILE A 93 10.75 1.30 -1.32
CA ILE A 93 10.82 2.70 -0.89
C ILE A 93 10.64 2.81 0.63
N VAL A 94 9.70 2.07 1.23
CA VAL A 94 9.51 1.98 2.68
C VAL A 94 10.79 1.51 3.38
N SER A 95 11.46 0.50 2.82
CA SER A 95 12.75 0.02 3.34
C SER A 95 13.82 1.11 3.34
N LYS A 96 13.82 1.99 2.33
CA LYS A 96 14.70 3.16 2.27
C LYS A 96 14.31 4.22 3.30
N ILE A 97 13.01 4.50 3.47
CA ILE A 97 12.50 5.43 4.49
C ILE A 97 12.93 4.98 5.90
N ALA A 98 12.69 3.71 6.25
CA ALA A 98 13.05 3.16 7.56
C ALA A 98 14.57 3.20 7.82
N ARG A 99 15.41 3.15 6.77
CA ARG A 99 16.86 3.32 6.90
C ARG A 99 17.24 4.78 7.17
N GLU A 100 16.62 5.73 6.47
CA GLU A 100 16.86 7.16 6.69
C GLU A 100 16.33 7.63 8.06
N GLU A 101 15.19 7.12 8.55
CA GLU A 101 14.71 7.41 9.91
C GLU A 101 15.70 6.93 10.99
N ARG A 102 16.23 5.70 10.86
CA ARG A 102 17.30 5.20 11.75
C ARG A 102 18.57 6.03 11.64
N ARG A 103 18.88 6.56 10.46
CA ARG A 103 20.03 7.46 10.27
C ARG A 103 19.79 8.80 10.96
N LEU A 104 18.60 9.39 10.83
CA LEU A 104 18.20 10.62 11.51
C LEU A 104 18.27 10.45 13.03
N ALA A 105 17.79 9.33 13.58
CA ALA A 105 17.91 9.04 15.02
C ALA A 105 19.38 9.08 15.50
N ARG A 106 20.30 8.46 14.73
CA ARG A 106 21.75 8.52 15.03
C ARG A 106 22.31 9.94 14.91
N ILE A 107 21.87 10.72 13.92
CA ILE A 107 22.30 12.12 13.75
C ILE A 107 21.82 12.99 14.91
N VAL A 108 20.58 12.81 15.37
CA VAL A 108 20.05 13.49 16.57
C VAL A 108 20.91 13.16 17.79
N GLY A 109 21.32 11.90 17.95
CA GLY A 109 22.28 11.51 19.00
C GLY A 109 23.61 12.28 18.91
N ARG A 110 24.18 12.40 17.70
CA ARG A 110 25.42 13.18 17.46
C ARG A 110 25.23 14.67 17.74
N LEU A 111 24.10 15.25 17.36
CA LEU A 111 23.77 16.66 17.64
C LEU A 111 23.68 16.93 19.13
N LYS A 112 23.02 16.05 19.89
CA LYS A 112 22.94 16.13 21.35
C LYS A 112 24.34 16.08 21.98
N LEU A 113 25.17 15.13 21.56
CA LEU A 113 26.56 15.01 22.04
C LEU A 113 27.42 16.22 21.69
N ALA A 114 27.32 16.73 20.45
CA ALA A 114 28.06 17.92 20.03
C ALA A 114 27.66 19.16 20.85
N ARG A 115 26.35 19.31 21.14
CA ARG A 115 25.84 20.37 22.00
C ARG A 115 26.37 20.25 23.43
N LEU A 116 26.37 19.05 24.01
CA LEU A 116 26.93 18.81 25.35
C LEU A 116 28.42 19.11 25.43
N ARG A 117 29.17 18.88 24.35
CA ARG A 117 30.61 19.16 24.26
C ARG A 117 30.95 20.61 23.87
N GLY A 118 29.95 21.45 23.57
CA GLY A 118 30.16 22.80 23.05
C GLY A 118 30.80 22.84 21.65
N SER A 119 30.84 21.72 20.91
CA SER A 119 31.47 21.64 19.59
C SER A 119 30.54 22.15 18.49
N ARG A 120 30.64 23.45 18.18
CA ARG A 120 29.84 24.09 17.12
C ARG A 120 30.06 23.44 15.74
N ARG A 121 31.31 23.14 15.41
CA ARG A 121 31.67 22.55 14.11
C ARG A 121 31.04 21.17 13.90
N ASP A 122 31.07 20.30 14.91
CA ASP A 122 30.48 18.97 14.83
C ASP A 122 28.95 19.02 14.81
N TYR A 123 28.38 20.00 15.50
CA TYR A 123 26.95 20.29 15.47
C TYR A 123 26.51 20.67 14.06
N GLU A 124 27.13 21.70 13.46
CA GLU A 124 26.82 22.18 12.10
C GLU A 124 26.98 21.06 11.05
N ARG A 125 28.07 20.28 11.14
CA ARG A 125 28.29 19.13 10.25
C ARG A 125 27.19 18.09 10.38
N SER A 126 26.84 17.71 11.62
CA SER A 126 25.79 16.73 11.87
C SER A 126 24.43 17.24 11.41
N TYR A 127 24.15 18.53 11.59
CA TYR A 127 22.92 19.19 11.19
C TYR A 127 22.76 19.16 9.67
N ALA A 128 23.79 19.56 8.91
CA ALA A 128 23.76 19.54 7.44
C ALA A 128 23.54 18.13 6.88
N VAL A 129 24.11 17.10 7.51
CA VAL A 129 23.86 15.69 7.14
C VAL A 129 22.42 15.29 7.50
N GLY A 130 21.91 15.76 8.63
CA GLY A 130 20.52 15.56 9.05
C GLY A 130 19.52 16.13 8.05
N GLN A 131 19.74 17.37 7.63
CA GLN A 131 18.90 18.04 6.64
C GLN A 131 18.84 17.25 5.32
N LYS A 132 19.98 16.83 4.78
CA LYS A 132 20.03 16.01 3.56
C LYS A 132 19.29 14.67 3.70
N SER A 133 19.39 14.03 4.87
CA SER A 133 18.69 12.77 5.16
C SER A 133 17.18 12.99 5.25
N TYR A 134 16.74 14.08 5.90
CA TYR A 134 15.35 14.49 5.97
C TYR A 134 14.75 14.79 4.58
N ASP A 135 15.44 15.58 3.76
CA ASP A 135 15.00 15.90 2.39
C ASP A 135 14.89 14.65 1.51
N ARG A 136 15.74 13.64 1.76
CA ARG A 136 15.66 12.36 1.08
C ARG A 136 14.41 11.59 1.51
N THR A 137 14.12 11.54 2.81
CA THR A 137 12.90 10.92 3.35
C THR A 137 11.64 11.56 2.75
N LEU A 138 11.60 12.89 2.66
CA LEU A 138 10.49 13.61 2.02
C LEU A 138 10.29 13.22 0.56
N ARG A 139 11.37 13.16 -0.23
CA ARG A 139 11.32 12.75 -1.64
C ARG A 139 10.83 11.31 -1.81
N LEU A 140 11.23 10.41 -0.91
CA LEU A 140 10.77 9.01 -0.92
C LEU A 140 9.25 8.93 -0.68
N TRP A 141 8.74 9.70 0.28
CA TRP A 141 7.29 9.79 0.51
C TRP A 141 6.53 10.38 -0.68
N GLN A 142 7.02 11.48 -1.25
CA GLN A 142 6.44 12.09 -2.45
C GLN A 142 6.37 11.09 -3.61
N HIS A 143 7.43 10.31 -3.81
CA HIS A 143 7.46 9.29 -4.86
C HIS A 143 6.39 8.21 -4.67
N ILE A 144 6.15 7.77 -3.42
CA ILE A 144 5.06 6.83 -3.13
C ILE A 144 3.71 7.49 -3.40
N SER A 145 3.48 8.71 -2.91
CA SER A 145 2.22 9.44 -3.09
C SER A 145 1.87 9.63 -4.57
N LEU A 146 2.82 10.07 -5.40
CA LEU A 146 2.62 10.24 -6.85
C LEU A 146 2.33 8.90 -7.54
N SER A 147 3.07 7.85 -7.18
CA SER A 147 2.86 6.51 -7.72
C SER A 147 1.48 5.96 -7.36
N PHE A 148 1.00 6.24 -6.15
CA PHE A 148 -0.31 5.81 -5.70
C PHE A 148 -1.45 6.59 -6.38
N GLN A 149 -1.32 7.91 -6.48
CA GLN A 149 -2.32 8.77 -7.15
C GLN A 149 -2.47 8.46 -8.64
N SER A 150 -1.39 8.14 -9.35
CA SER A 150 -1.43 7.77 -10.77
C SER A 150 -2.22 6.49 -11.09
N ARG A 151 -2.59 5.72 -10.06
CA ARG A 151 -3.27 4.41 -10.17
C ARG A 151 -4.71 4.44 -9.67
N ARG A 152 -5.17 5.58 -9.16
CA ARG A 152 -6.54 5.83 -8.76
C ARG A 152 -7.39 6.11 -10.00
#